data_AF-A0A9W6J259-F1
#
_entry.id   AF-A0A9W6J259-F1
#
_cell.length_a   1.000
_cell.length_b   1.000
_cell.length_c   1.000
_cell.angle_alpha   90.00
_cell.angle_beta   90.00
_cell.angle_gamma   90.00
#
_symmetry.space_group_name_H-M   'P 1'
#
loop_
_entity.id
_entity.type
_entity.pdbx_description
1 polymer ?
#
loop_
_entity_poly.entity_id
_entity_poly.type
_entity_poly.pdbx_seq_one_letter_code
_entity_poly.pdbx_strand_id
1 'polypeptide(L)'
;MPASVSKTCLVRFDNNKYSVAASAIGRPAEIRAYADRIELRQDGRIVGDHPRCFGRGQTVFDPWHYVPVLARKPGALRNGAPFKDWVLPASIEKVRRKLTSVEDGDRQMVAILAAVLSDGLSAVEAACAETLR
;
A
#
# COMPACT_ATOMS: atom_id res chain seq x y z
N MET A 1 4.91 5.67 -21.35
CA MET A 1 5.58 4.43 -21.81
C MET A 1 4.86 3.22 -21.23
N PRO A 2 4.47 2.21 -22.01
CA PRO A 2 3.85 1.00 -21.47
C PRO A 2 4.85 0.13 -20.69
N ALA A 3 4.41 -0.50 -19.61
CA ALA A 3 5.19 -1.44 -18.82
C ALA A 3 4.31 -2.55 -18.24
N SER A 4 4.88 -3.75 -18.08
CA SER A 4 4.17 -4.88 -17.49
C SER A 4 4.08 -4.76 -15.98
N VAL A 5 2.91 -5.15 -15.43
CA VAL A 5 2.67 -5.26 -13.99
C VAL A 5 2.91 -6.71 -13.57
N SER A 6 3.80 -6.93 -12.61
CA SER A 6 4.06 -8.27 -12.07
C SER A 6 2.91 -8.77 -11.19
N LYS A 7 2.87 -10.08 -10.94
CA LYS A 7 1.92 -10.70 -9.99
C LYS A 7 2.10 -10.24 -8.53
N THR A 8 3.21 -9.57 -8.22
CA THR A 8 3.52 -9.00 -6.89
C THR A 8 3.27 -7.50 -6.82
N CYS A 9 2.43 -6.98 -7.72
CA CYS A 9 2.09 -5.57 -7.83
C CYS A 9 3.28 -4.64 -8.13
N LEU A 10 4.25 -5.04 -8.96
CA LEU A 10 5.44 -4.23 -9.26
C LEU A 10 5.56 -3.91 -10.75
N VAL A 11 5.96 -2.68 -11.04
CA VAL A 11 6.38 -2.20 -12.36
C VAL A 11 7.87 -1.86 -12.31
N ARG A 12 8.62 -2.20 -13.37
CA ARG A 12 10.04 -1.83 -13.49
C ARG A 12 10.20 -0.53 -14.27
N PHE A 13 10.99 0.39 -13.74
CA PHE A 13 11.41 1.62 -14.42
C PHE A 13 12.79 2.04 -13.91
N ASP A 14 13.69 2.44 -14.82
CA ASP A 14 15.00 3.00 -14.49
C ASP A 14 15.82 2.12 -13.51
N ASN A 15 15.85 0.80 -13.74
CA ASN A 15 16.49 -0.21 -12.87
C ASN A 15 15.93 -0.33 -11.44
N ASN A 16 14.79 0.31 -11.17
CA ASN A 16 14.06 0.22 -9.92
C ASN A 16 12.69 -0.43 -10.14
N LYS A 17 12.07 -0.85 -9.04
CA LYS A 17 10.71 -1.39 -9.02
C LYS A 17 9.82 -0.46 -8.22
N TYR A 18 8.61 -0.26 -8.68
CA TYR A 18 7.63 0.59 -8.03
C TYR A 18 6.33 -0.19 -7.89
N SER A 19 5.73 -0.11 -6.72
CA SER A 19 4.45 -0.78 -6.47
C SER A 19 3.29 -0.12 -7.22
N VAL A 20 2.27 -0.91 -7.53
CA VAL A 20 0.99 -0.45 -8.07
C VAL A 20 -0.15 -1.06 -7.29
N ALA A 21 -1.32 -0.43 -7.31
CA ALA A 21 -2.53 -1.00 -6.72
C ALA A 21 -2.77 -2.42 -7.22
N ALA A 22 -3.20 -3.32 -6.34
CA ALA A 22 -3.46 -4.73 -6.69
C ALA A 22 -4.45 -4.91 -7.85
N SER A 23 -5.37 -3.94 -8.05
CA SER A 23 -6.30 -3.89 -9.17
C SER A 23 -5.62 -3.73 -10.54
N ALA A 24 -4.37 -3.30 -10.58
CA ALA A 24 -3.61 -3.10 -11.82
C ALA A 24 -2.98 -4.40 -12.37
N ILE A 25 -2.98 -5.49 -11.60
CA ILE A 25 -2.42 -6.78 -12.05
C ILE A 25 -3.16 -7.28 -13.29
N GLY A 26 -2.40 -7.87 -14.22
CA GLY A 26 -2.95 -8.56 -15.40
C GLY A 26 -3.11 -7.68 -16.62
N ARG A 27 -2.91 -6.36 -16.49
CA ARG A 27 -2.89 -5.42 -17.62
C ARG A 27 -1.62 -4.56 -17.57
N PRO A 28 -1.08 -4.11 -18.71
CA PRO A 28 0.02 -3.16 -18.72
C PRO A 28 -0.38 -1.83 -18.05
N ALA A 29 0.60 -1.14 -17.45
CA ALA A 29 0.44 0.22 -16.96
C ALA A 29 1.25 1.19 -17.84
N GLU A 30 0.79 2.42 -17.97
CA GLU A 30 1.54 3.52 -18.57
C GLU A 30 2.36 4.24 -17.49
N ILE A 31 3.67 4.32 -17.70
CA ILE A 31 4.58 5.15 -16.90
C ILE A 31 4.63 6.56 -17.49
N ARG A 32 4.42 7.56 -16.64
CA ARG A 32 4.79 8.96 -16.85
C ARG A 32 5.86 9.34 -15.83
N ALA A 33 7.08 9.53 -16.31
CA ALA A 33 8.21 9.90 -15.46
C ALA A 33 8.45 11.41 -15.54
N TYR A 34 8.52 12.04 -14.38
CA TYR A 34 8.86 13.45 -14.20
C TYR A 34 10.26 13.56 -13.58
N ALA A 35 10.66 14.78 -13.23
CA ALA A 35 11.95 15.01 -12.59
C ALA A 35 12.02 14.33 -11.21
N ASP A 36 10.99 14.47 -10.40
CA ASP A 36 10.95 14.06 -8.99
C ASP A 36 9.94 12.96 -8.68
N ARG A 37 9.04 12.63 -9.61
CA ARG A 37 8.00 11.61 -9.43
C ARG A 37 7.84 10.69 -10.64
N ILE A 38 7.19 9.56 -10.40
CA ILE A 38 6.66 8.68 -11.43
C ILE A 38 5.17 8.43 -11.20
N GLU A 39 4.36 8.55 -12.24
CA GLU A 39 2.97 8.11 -12.22
C GLU A 39 2.80 6.84 -13.05
N LEU A 40 2.07 5.89 -12.48
CA LEU A 40 1.68 4.63 -13.09
C LEU A 40 0.19 4.70 -13.34
N ARG A 41 -0.24 4.52 -14.60
CA ARG A 41 -1.63 4.74 -15.01
C ARG A 41 -2.21 3.54 -15.74
N GLN A 42 -3.50 3.29 -15.56
CA GLN A 42 -4.29 2.37 -16.38
C GLN A 42 -5.61 3.04 -16.74
N ASP A 43 -5.96 3.02 -18.03
CA ASP A 43 -7.21 3.61 -18.54
C ASP A 43 -7.41 5.07 -18.06
N GLY A 44 -6.33 5.85 -18.02
CA GLY A 44 -6.33 7.24 -17.56
C GLY A 44 -6.37 7.44 -16.04
N ARG A 45 -6.54 6.38 -15.23
CA ARG A 45 -6.54 6.41 -13.76
C ARG A 45 -5.15 6.15 -13.20
N ILE A 46 -4.76 6.84 -12.14
CA ILE A 46 -3.52 6.58 -11.41
C ILE A 46 -3.68 5.29 -10.60
N VAL A 47 -2.76 4.36 -10.79
CA VAL A 47 -2.65 3.09 -10.05
C VAL A 47 -1.35 3.00 -9.27
N GLY A 48 -0.51 4.04 -9.30
CA GLY A 48 0.65 4.21 -8.45
C GLY A 48 1.27 5.58 -8.68
N ASP A 49 1.71 6.22 -7.60
CA ASP A 49 2.40 7.51 -7.62
C ASP A 49 3.55 7.41 -6.61
N HIS A 50 4.78 7.65 -7.07
CA HIS A 50 5.97 7.48 -6.25
C HIS A 50 6.98 8.59 -6.50
N PRO A 51 7.76 8.97 -5.48
CA PRO A 51 9.01 9.69 -5.70
C PRO A 51 9.92 8.91 -6.66
N ARG A 52 10.55 9.62 -7.59
CA ARG A 52 11.49 9.02 -8.52
C ARG A 52 12.76 8.60 -7.79
N CYS A 53 13.14 7.34 -7.91
CA CYS A 53 14.38 6.80 -7.38
C CYS A 53 15.48 6.82 -8.45
N PHE A 54 16.60 7.49 -8.15
CA PHE A 54 17.78 7.56 -9.03
C PHE A 54 18.86 6.53 -8.72
N GLY A 55 18.70 5.76 -7.63
CA GLY A 55 19.56 4.61 -7.33
C GLY A 55 19.31 3.44 -8.27
N ARG A 56 19.88 2.27 -7.96
CA ARG A 56 19.65 1.03 -8.72
C ARG A 56 19.19 -0.09 -7.79
N GLY A 57 18.36 -0.99 -8.31
CA GLY A 57 17.90 -2.18 -7.61
C GLY A 57 16.93 -1.92 -6.46
N GLN A 58 16.44 -0.68 -6.32
CA GLN A 58 15.51 -0.33 -5.25
C GLN A 58 14.10 -0.81 -5.57
N THR A 59 13.34 -1.11 -4.53
CA THR A 59 11.90 -1.38 -4.64
C THR A 59 11.16 -0.38 -3.76
N VAL A 60 10.40 0.51 -4.40
CA VAL A 60 9.61 1.54 -3.74
C VAL A 60 8.19 1.01 -3.54
N PHE A 61 7.84 0.81 -2.28
CA PHE A 61 6.51 0.32 -1.89
C PHE A 61 5.64 1.48 -1.42
N ASP A 62 4.39 1.48 -1.87
CA ASP A 62 3.28 2.08 -1.15
C ASP A 62 2.49 0.91 -0.53
N PRO A 63 2.44 0.80 0.81
CA PRO A 63 1.72 -0.26 1.50
C PRO A 63 0.23 -0.30 1.19
N TRP A 64 -0.39 0.85 0.87
CA TRP A 64 -1.82 0.95 0.56
C TRP A 64 -2.21 0.14 -0.68
N HIS A 65 -1.30 0.01 -1.64
CA HIS A 65 -1.48 -0.82 -2.83
C HIS A 65 -1.76 -2.30 -2.50
N TYR A 66 -1.35 -2.76 -1.32
CA TYR A 66 -1.44 -4.15 -0.88
C TYR A 66 -2.58 -4.41 0.12
N VAL A 67 -3.28 -3.38 0.61
CA VAL A 67 -4.41 -3.56 1.54
C VAL A 67 -5.50 -4.49 0.95
N PRO A 68 -5.90 -4.41 -0.33
CA PRO A 68 -6.82 -5.38 -0.92
C PRO A 68 -6.31 -6.83 -0.92
N VAL A 69 -4.98 -7.03 -0.93
CA VAL A 69 -4.35 -8.36 -0.85
C VAL A 69 -4.47 -8.91 0.58
N LEU A 70 -4.35 -8.05 1.59
CA LEU A 70 -4.46 -8.44 2.99
C LEU A 70 -5.83 -9.03 3.34
N ALA A 71 -6.92 -8.60 2.69
CA ALA A 71 -8.24 -9.19 2.87
C ALA A 71 -8.26 -10.71 2.63
N ARG A 72 -7.40 -11.21 1.74
CA ARG A 72 -7.25 -12.65 1.45
C ARG A 72 -6.13 -13.30 2.27
N LYS A 73 -5.13 -12.52 2.70
CA LYS A 73 -3.96 -13.02 3.45
C LYS A 73 -3.59 -12.07 4.60
N PRO A 74 -4.36 -12.03 5.70
CA PRO A 74 -4.16 -11.07 6.78
C PRO A 74 -2.77 -11.17 7.42
N GLY A 75 -2.26 -12.39 7.61
CA GLY A 75 -0.93 -12.61 8.20
C GLY A 75 0.24 -12.05 7.40
N ALA A 76 0.04 -11.63 6.15
CA ALA A 76 1.06 -10.92 5.39
C ALA A 76 1.37 -9.52 5.98
N LEU A 77 0.47 -8.95 6.78
CA LEU A 77 0.69 -7.67 7.45
C LEU A 77 1.91 -7.69 8.38
N ARG A 78 2.24 -8.85 8.98
CA ARG A 78 3.34 -8.97 9.95
C ARG A 78 4.73 -8.85 9.32
N ASN A 79 4.91 -9.45 8.15
CA ASN A 79 6.23 -9.70 7.57
C ASN A 79 6.34 -9.35 6.07
N GLY A 80 5.26 -8.84 5.46
CA GLY A 80 5.28 -8.46 4.06
C GLY A 80 6.27 -7.31 3.84
N ALA A 81 7.12 -7.42 2.82
CA ALA A 81 8.09 -6.38 2.49
C ALA A 81 7.51 -4.95 2.39
N PRO A 82 6.29 -4.73 1.86
CA PRO A 82 5.67 -3.41 1.88
C PRO A 82 5.43 -2.84 3.28
N PHE A 83 5.20 -3.69 4.29
CA PHE A 83 4.70 -3.27 5.61
C PHE A 83 5.80 -3.08 6.67
N LYS A 84 7.04 -3.45 6.36
CA LYS A 84 8.13 -3.52 7.35
C LYS A 84 8.39 -2.18 8.07
N ASP A 85 8.40 -1.09 7.30
CA ASP A 85 8.70 0.26 7.78
C ASP A 85 7.49 1.19 7.56
N TRP A 86 6.27 0.63 7.59
CA TRP A 86 5.06 1.39 7.32
C TRP A 86 4.71 2.32 8.48
N VAL A 87 4.88 3.62 8.26
CA VAL A 87 4.46 4.66 9.18
C VAL A 87 2.95 4.86 9.08
N LEU A 88 2.23 4.38 10.08
CA LEU A 88 0.79 4.61 10.23
C LEU A 88 0.52 5.86 11.08
N PRO A 89 -0.64 6.50 10.91
CA PRO A 89 -1.08 7.55 11.81
C PRO A 89 -1.18 7.04 13.26
N ALA A 90 -0.93 7.92 14.23
CA ALA A 90 -0.60 7.52 15.60
C ALA A 90 -1.72 6.71 16.28
N SER A 91 -2.98 7.04 16.02
CA SER A 91 -4.13 6.33 16.61
C SER A 91 -4.30 4.94 16.00
N ILE A 92 -4.13 4.80 14.68
CA ILE A 92 -4.19 3.51 13.98
C ILE A 92 -3.04 2.60 14.46
N GLU A 93 -1.84 3.16 14.64
CA GLU A 93 -0.68 2.43 15.16
C GLU A 93 -0.88 1.95 16.61
N LYS A 94 -1.52 2.75 17.46
CA LYS A 94 -1.89 2.32 18.82
C LYS A 94 -2.87 1.15 18.81
N VAL A 95 -3.89 1.19 17.93
CA VAL A 95 -4.82 0.08 17.76
C VAL A 95 -4.10 -1.18 17.25
N ARG A 96 -3.23 -1.05 16.23
CA ARG A 96 -2.40 -2.16 15.72
C ARG A 96 -1.62 -2.86 16.83
N ARG A 97 -0.99 -2.08 17.73
CA ARG A 97 -0.24 -2.64 18.87
C ARG A 97 -1.15 -3.41 19.83
N LYS A 98 -2.33 -2.86 20.17
CA LYS A 98 -3.30 -3.55 21.03
C LYS A 98 -3.80 -4.87 20.42
N LEU A 99 -3.98 -4.90 19.10
CA LEU A 99 -4.43 -6.09 18.37
C LEU A 99 -3.36 -7.18 18.25
N THR A 100 -2.09 -6.92 18.57
CA THR A 100 -1.01 -7.93 18.42
C THR A 100 -1.22 -9.16 19.30
N SER A 101 -1.86 -9.01 20.47
CA SER A 101 -2.16 -10.10 21.40
C SER A 101 -3.56 -10.70 21.24
N VAL A 102 -4.34 -10.25 20.24
CA VAL A 102 -5.70 -10.72 20.00
C VAL A 102 -5.65 -11.85 18.96
N GLU A 103 -6.39 -12.94 19.20
CA GLU A 103 -6.36 -14.15 18.36
C GLU A 103 -6.67 -13.88 16.88
N ASP A 104 -7.59 -12.97 16.58
CA ASP A 104 -7.97 -12.54 15.24
C ASP A 104 -7.49 -11.11 14.90
N GLY A 105 -6.50 -10.59 15.66
CA GLY A 105 -6.05 -9.19 15.57
C GLY A 105 -5.58 -8.76 14.19
N ASP A 106 -4.95 -9.65 13.42
CA ASP A 106 -4.56 -9.36 12.03
C ASP A 106 -5.79 -9.11 11.16
N ARG A 107 -6.87 -9.87 11.33
CA ARG A 107 -8.11 -9.71 10.55
C ARG A 107 -8.80 -8.40 10.91
N GLN A 108 -8.88 -8.09 12.20
CA GLN A 108 -9.44 -6.82 12.67
C GLN A 108 -8.63 -5.62 12.16
N MET A 109 -7.29 -5.71 12.22
CA MET A 109 -6.43 -4.66 11.70
C MET A 109 -6.60 -4.48 10.19
N VAL A 110 -6.71 -5.58 9.44
CA VAL A 110 -6.99 -5.53 8.01
C VAL A 110 -8.35 -4.91 7.71
N ALA A 111 -9.38 -5.16 8.53
CA ALA A 111 -10.68 -4.51 8.38
C ALA A 111 -10.58 -2.99 8.59
N ILE A 112 -9.83 -2.53 9.60
CA ILE A 112 -9.58 -1.11 9.85
C ILE A 112 -8.84 -0.48 8.66
N LEU A 113 -7.78 -1.12 8.17
CA LEU A 113 -7.03 -0.62 7.01
C LEU A 113 -7.87 -0.61 5.73
N ALA A 114 -8.76 -1.59 5.56
CA ALA A 114 -9.67 -1.63 4.42
C ALA A 114 -10.70 -0.49 4.46
N ALA A 115 -11.19 -0.12 5.65
CA ALA A 115 -12.11 1.01 5.82
C ALA A 115 -11.50 2.35 5.34
N VAL A 116 -10.17 2.50 5.38
CA VAL A 116 -9.49 3.70 4.84
C VAL A 116 -9.77 3.89 3.35
N LEU A 117 -9.95 2.80 2.60
CA LEU A 117 -10.19 2.86 1.16
C LEU A 117 -11.60 3.38 0.82
N SER A 118 -12.58 3.25 1.72
CA SER A 118 -13.94 3.75 1.54
C SER A 118 -14.17 5.08 2.26
N ASP A 119 -13.67 5.22 3.49
CA ASP A 119 -14.06 6.29 4.42
C ASP A 119 -12.97 7.37 4.53
N GLY A 120 -11.76 7.08 4.04
CA GLY A 120 -10.61 7.97 4.09
C GLY A 120 -9.81 7.86 5.39
N LEU A 121 -8.52 8.18 5.30
CA LEU A 121 -7.56 7.99 6.39
C LEU A 121 -7.91 8.80 7.64
N SER A 122 -8.32 10.06 7.44
CA SER A 122 -8.65 10.97 8.55
C SER A 122 -9.85 10.50 9.38
N ALA A 123 -10.90 9.98 8.72
CA ALA A 123 -12.09 9.49 9.41
C ALA A 123 -11.78 8.23 10.23
N VAL A 124 -11.04 7.29 9.64
CA VAL A 124 -10.62 6.06 10.34
C VAL A 124 -9.68 6.36 11.49
N GLU A 125 -8.74 7.30 11.33
CA GLU A 125 -7.85 7.71 12.41
C GLU A 125 -8.63 8.33 13.59
N ALA A 126 -9.62 9.17 13.32
CA ALA A 126 -10.49 9.76 14.34
C ALA A 126 -11.28 8.67 15.10
N ALA A 127 -11.87 7.71 14.39
CA ALA A 127 -12.56 6.56 15.01
C ALA A 127 -11.61 5.71 15.88
N CYS A 128 -10.38 5.45 15.42
CA CYS A 128 -9.37 4.81 16.24
C CYS A 128 -9.00 5.65 17.48
N ALA A 129 -8.96 6.98 17.38
CA ALA A 129 -8.64 7.84 18.51
C ALA A 129 -9.72 7.80 19.61
N GLU A 130 -10.99 7.74 19.22
CA GLU A 130 -12.13 7.66 20.15
C GLU A 130 -12.15 6.35 20.95
N THR A 131 -11.86 5.22 20.30
CA THR A 131 -11.81 3.90 20.96
C THR A 131 -10.61 3.72 21.90
N LEU A 132 -9.62 4.60 21.84
CA LEU A 132 -8.44 4.59 22.70
C LEU A 132 -8.59 5.45 23.97
N ARG A 133 -9.71 6.19 24.09
CA ARG A 133 -10.04 6.98 25.28
C ARG A 133 -10.49 6.11 26.45
#